data_AF-A0A0A9D590-F1
#
_entry.id   AF-A0A0A9D590-F1
#
_cell.length_a   1.000
_cell.length_b   1.000
_cell.length_c   1.000
_cell.angle_alpha   90.00
_cell.angle_beta   90.00
_cell.angle_gamma   90.00
#
_symmetry.space_group_name_H-M   'P 1'
#
loop_
_entity.id
_entity.type
_entity.pdbx_description
1 polymer ?
#
loop_
_entity_poly.entity_id
_entity_poly.type
_entity_poly.pdbx_seq_one_letter_code
_entity_poly.pdbx_strand_id
1 'polypeptide(L)'
;MPFLWEQIVDLTYKPSFDIVRAAEAPRVLERHFHDLQKKYGAVVAVDLVNTHGGEGRLYERYAKSIEPILSEDIRFIHFDFHQICGHIHFERLSQLYDQLEDYLKKHRYFLLSDKGEKIEQQTGSVRTNCVDCLDRTNVTQNMIGRKILESQLQRIGILDANETISNYSDFDANYKVLWANHGDAISTQYSGTPALKGDFVRYGKRTTQGILNDLWNALARYYLNNFADGTKQDAMDLLQGHYISTASRDLAAPSEVGLLENYASFRLAFALVLAALMFMMMSLRQARNDVCHFVLSLMWAGLCIGITQYVKSKGRMFTNRPRFYQSRH
;
A
#
# COMPACT_ATOMS: atom_id res chain seq x y z
N MET A 1 5.94 -8.08 -3.00
CA MET A 1 6.94 -8.80 -3.83
C MET A 1 6.90 -10.28 -3.48
N PRO A 2 7.10 -11.21 -4.44
CA PRO A 2 6.86 -12.64 -4.23
C PRO A 2 8.03 -13.36 -3.56
N PHE A 3 8.39 -12.93 -2.36
CA PHE A 3 9.31 -13.62 -1.45
C PHE A 3 8.85 -13.37 -0.01
N LEU A 4 9.42 -14.11 0.94
CA LEU A 4 9.02 -14.01 2.34
C LEU A 4 9.67 -12.79 2.98
N TRP A 5 8.85 -11.87 3.48
CA TRP A 5 9.27 -10.72 4.28
C TRP A 5 8.15 -10.40 5.28
N GLU A 6 8.53 -9.76 6.38
CA GLU A 6 7.60 -9.31 7.41
C GLU A 6 7.77 -7.81 7.66
N GLN A 7 6.69 -7.20 8.13
CA GLN A 7 6.66 -5.81 8.58
C GLN A 7 5.88 -5.78 9.89
N ILE A 8 6.60 -5.69 11.00
CA ILE A 8 6.00 -5.77 12.33
C ILE A 8 5.60 -4.37 12.79
N VAL A 9 4.30 -4.17 13.04
CA VAL A 9 3.76 -2.88 13.47
C VAL A 9 4.13 -2.58 14.93
N ASP A 10 4.72 -1.41 15.16
CA ASP A 10 5.28 -1.00 16.47
C ASP A 10 4.95 0.45 16.87
N LEU A 11 3.82 1.01 16.40
CA LEU A 11 3.44 2.43 16.51
C LEU A 11 4.34 3.41 15.72
N THR A 12 5.37 2.93 15.03
CA THR A 12 6.12 3.77 14.08
C THR A 12 5.25 4.03 12.85
N TYR A 13 5.31 5.25 12.31
CA TYR A 13 4.56 5.61 11.11
C TYR A 13 4.90 4.71 9.91
N LYS A 14 6.17 4.31 9.79
CA LYS A 14 6.65 3.35 8.80
C LYS A 14 7.51 2.28 9.49
N PRO A 15 6.94 1.11 9.80
CA PRO A 15 7.69 0.02 10.41
C PRO A 15 8.76 -0.52 9.45
N SER A 16 9.80 -1.15 10.00
CA SER A 16 10.88 -1.76 9.21
C SER A 16 10.42 -3.01 8.48
N PHE A 17 11.05 -3.27 7.33
CA PHE A 17 10.91 -4.52 6.59
C PHE A 17 12.06 -5.44 6.91
N ASP A 18 11.72 -6.68 7.26
CA ASP A 18 12.66 -7.75 7.56
C ASP A 18 12.45 -8.91 6.58
N ILE A 19 13.53 -9.32 5.92
CA ILE A 19 13.46 -10.38 4.90
C ILE A 19 13.61 -11.73 5.59
N VAL A 20 12.56 -12.55 5.50
CA VAL A 20 12.49 -13.86 6.14
C VAL A 20 13.00 -14.92 5.17
N ARG A 21 13.81 -15.87 5.65
CA ARG A 21 14.31 -17.01 4.85
C ARG A 21 14.90 -16.56 3.52
N ALA A 22 15.83 -15.63 3.60
CA ALA A 22 16.52 -15.01 2.48
C ALA A 22 16.96 -15.96 1.36
N ALA A 23 17.43 -17.16 1.73
CA ALA A 23 17.92 -18.18 0.80
C ALA A 23 16.80 -18.83 -0.06
N GLU A 24 15.55 -18.77 0.38
CA GLU A 24 14.42 -19.37 -0.35
C GLU A 24 13.76 -18.41 -1.33
N ALA A 25 14.14 -17.13 -1.31
CA ALA A 25 13.55 -16.12 -2.18
C ALA A 25 13.55 -16.53 -3.66
N PRO A 26 14.64 -17.05 -4.27
CA PRO A 26 14.64 -17.46 -5.67
C PRO A 26 13.62 -18.57 -5.96
N ARG A 27 13.54 -19.59 -5.11
CA ARG A 27 12.61 -20.72 -5.27
C ARG A 27 11.14 -20.29 -5.19
N VAL A 28 10.82 -19.41 -4.24
CA VAL A 28 9.46 -18.86 -4.11
C VAL A 28 9.10 -18.02 -5.33
N LEU A 29 10.05 -17.21 -5.80
CA LEU A 29 9.86 -16.36 -6.97
C LEU A 29 9.62 -17.18 -8.24
N GLU A 30 10.46 -18.18 -8.48
CA GLU A 30 10.36 -19.10 -9.62
C GLU A 30 8.99 -19.77 -9.66
N ARG A 31 8.55 -20.32 -8.52
CA ARG A 31 7.24 -20.95 -8.43
C ARG A 31 6.12 -19.96 -8.73
N HIS A 32 6.19 -18.77 -8.14
CA HIS A 32 5.18 -17.72 -8.32
C HIS A 32 5.08 -17.27 -9.78
N PHE A 33 6.21 -17.03 -10.45
CA PHE A 33 6.23 -16.61 -11.85
C PHE A 33 5.81 -17.74 -12.80
N HIS A 34 6.16 -18.99 -12.51
CA HIS A 34 5.66 -20.14 -13.25
C HIS A 34 4.12 -20.24 -13.18
N ASP A 35 3.54 -20.06 -11.99
CA ASP A 35 2.08 -20.08 -11.81
C ASP A 35 1.40 -18.89 -12.52
N LEU A 36 2.03 -17.71 -12.52
CA LEU A 36 1.57 -16.56 -13.32
C LEU A 36 1.61 -16.84 -14.82
N GLN A 37 2.71 -17.41 -15.32
CA GLN A 37 2.85 -17.71 -16.74
C GLN A 37 1.80 -18.71 -17.22
N LYS A 38 1.58 -19.76 -16.42
CA LYS A 38 0.56 -20.76 -16.72
C LYS A 38 -0.84 -20.16 -16.86
N LYS A 39 -1.15 -19.10 -16.11
CA LYS A 39 -2.48 -18.48 -16.08
C LYS A 39 -2.63 -17.31 -17.07
N TYR A 40 -1.57 -16.53 -17.26
CA TYR A 40 -1.65 -15.23 -17.94
C TYR A 40 -0.70 -15.09 -19.14
N GLY A 41 0.11 -16.10 -19.45
CA GLY A 41 1.12 -16.04 -20.52
C GLY A 41 2.35 -15.23 -20.09
N ALA A 42 2.87 -14.38 -20.96
CA ALA A 42 4.03 -13.56 -20.61
C ALA A 42 3.71 -12.61 -19.43
N VAL A 43 4.74 -12.24 -18.66
CA VAL A 43 4.61 -11.36 -17.49
C VAL A 43 5.71 -10.32 -17.50
N VAL A 44 5.32 -9.04 -17.49
CA VAL A 44 6.24 -7.95 -17.12
C VAL A 44 5.94 -7.50 -15.70
N ALA A 45 6.95 -7.60 -14.83
CA ALA A 45 6.88 -7.14 -13.47
C ALA A 45 7.45 -5.72 -13.38
N VAL A 46 6.57 -4.76 -13.10
CA VAL A 46 6.90 -3.35 -12.88
C VAL A 46 6.99 -3.10 -11.38
N ASP A 47 8.16 -2.71 -10.91
CA ASP A 47 8.44 -2.42 -9.51
C ASP A 47 8.55 -0.90 -9.29
N LEU A 48 7.65 -0.35 -8.46
CA LEU A 48 7.48 1.10 -8.23
C LEU A 48 8.08 1.58 -6.90
N VAL A 49 8.97 0.76 -6.34
CA VAL A 49 9.50 0.89 -4.99
C VAL A 49 10.68 1.86 -4.99
N ASN A 50 10.92 2.52 -3.86
CA ASN A 50 12.04 3.44 -3.75
C ASN A 50 13.37 2.70 -3.74
N THR A 51 14.39 3.30 -4.33
CA THR A 51 15.77 2.79 -4.32
C THR A 51 16.45 2.91 -2.95
N HIS A 52 15.93 3.76 -2.07
CA HIS A 52 16.54 4.05 -0.77
C HIS A 52 15.73 3.53 0.43
N GLY A 53 16.41 3.32 1.56
CA GLY A 53 15.80 2.93 2.83
C GLY A 53 15.32 1.48 2.87
N GLY A 54 14.27 1.21 3.66
CA GLY A 54 13.71 -0.13 3.79
C GLY A 54 13.09 -0.68 2.50
N GLU A 55 12.52 0.21 1.69
CA GLU A 55 12.00 -0.10 0.35
C GLU A 55 13.15 -0.52 -0.60
N GLY A 56 14.29 0.17 -0.55
CA GLY A 56 15.49 -0.17 -1.33
C GLY A 56 16.00 -1.59 -1.06
N ARG A 57 16.02 -2.02 0.22
CA ARG A 57 16.42 -3.40 0.57
C ARG A 57 15.50 -4.46 -0.03
N LEU A 58 14.20 -4.18 -0.11
CA LEU A 58 13.23 -5.07 -0.74
C LEU A 58 13.45 -5.12 -2.26
N TYR A 59 13.67 -3.96 -2.89
CA TYR A 59 14.01 -3.86 -4.31
C TYR A 59 15.27 -4.65 -4.65
N GLU A 60 16.39 -4.39 -3.95
CA GLU A 60 17.68 -5.08 -4.20
C GLU A 60 17.53 -6.59 -4.10
N ARG A 61 16.76 -7.06 -3.11
CA ARG A 61 16.49 -8.48 -2.97
C ARG A 61 15.66 -9.01 -4.13
N TYR A 62 14.62 -8.29 -4.54
CA TYR A 62 13.76 -8.71 -5.63
C TYR A 62 14.54 -8.80 -6.93
N ALA A 63 15.30 -7.76 -7.27
CA ALA A 63 16.13 -7.67 -8.46
C ALA A 63 17.13 -8.85 -8.54
N LYS A 64 17.84 -9.13 -7.43
CA LYS A 64 18.78 -10.26 -7.37
C LYS A 64 18.09 -11.62 -7.47
N SER A 65 16.87 -11.75 -6.96
CA SER A 65 16.16 -13.04 -6.94
C SER A 65 15.44 -13.34 -8.25
N ILE A 66 15.06 -12.30 -9.01
CA ILE A 66 14.36 -12.44 -10.30
C ILE A 66 15.32 -12.64 -11.48
N GLU A 67 16.55 -12.13 -11.38
CA GLU A 67 17.57 -12.21 -12.43
C GLU A 67 17.71 -13.61 -13.07
N PRO A 68 17.76 -14.74 -12.32
CA PRO A 68 17.89 -16.07 -12.92
C PRO A 68 16.65 -16.56 -13.69
N ILE A 69 15.49 -15.93 -13.48
CA ILE A 69 14.19 -16.33 -14.04
C ILE A 69 13.82 -15.45 -15.24
N LEU A 70 14.57 -14.36 -15.48
CA LEU A 70 14.32 -13.47 -16.61
C LEU A 70 14.47 -14.22 -17.93
N SER A 71 13.51 -13.98 -18.83
CA SER A 71 13.42 -14.61 -20.14
C SER A 71 12.67 -13.69 -21.09
N GLU A 72 12.46 -14.11 -22.34
CA GLU A 72 11.64 -13.33 -23.29
C GLU A 72 10.20 -13.14 -22.78
N ASP A 73 9.67 -14.10 -22.04
CA ASP A 73 8.32 -14.08 -21.48
C ASP A 73 8.26 -13.52 -20.05
N ILE A 74 9.40 -13.30 -19.38
CA ILE A 74 9.47 -12.72 -18.03
C ILE A 74 10.41 -11.52 -18.05
N ARG A 75 9.83 -10.32 -18.01
CA ARG A 75 10.56 -9.06 -17.97
C ARG A 75 10.42 -8.40 -16.61
N PHE A 76 11.51 -7.79 -16.12
CA PHE A 76 11.51 -6.99 -14.90
C PHE A 76 11.88 -5.55 -15.24
N ILE A 77 11.09 -4.60 -14.73
CA ILE A 77 11.31 -3.16 -14.89
C ILE A 77 11.21 -2.53 -13.51
N HIS A 78 12.30 -1.91 -13.07
CA HIS A 78 12.29 -1.10 -11.87
C HIS A 78 12.14 0.38 -12.24
N PHE A 79 11.23 1.07 -11.56
CA PHE A 79 10.92 2.47 -11.78
C PHE A 79 10.73 3.16 -10.43
N ASP A 80 11.73 3.92 -9.98
CA ASP A 80 11.63 4.67 -8.73
C ASP A 80 10.61 5.82 -8.87
N PHE A 81 9.38 5.51 -8.48
CA PHE A 81 8.26 6.41 -8.66
C PHE A 81 8.45 7.71 -7.87
N HIS A 82 9.06 7.66 -6.68
CA HIS A 82 9.27 8.86 -5.88
C HIS A 82 10.36 9.76 -6.46
N GLN A 83 11.46 9.19 -6.91
CA GLN A 83 12.53 9.97 -7.54
C GLN A 83 12.07 10.57 -8.86
N ILE A 84 11.35 9.79 -9.68
CA ILE A 84 10.99 10.19 -11.03
C ILE A 84 9.75 11.09 -11.02
N CYS A 85 8.63 10.65 -10.43
CA CYS A 85 7.38 11.41 -10.45
C CYS A 85 7.24 12.38 -9.27
N GLY A 86 7.99 12.20 -8.18
CA GLY A 86 7.88 13.05 -7.00
C GLY A 86 6.46 13.07 -6.44
N HIS A 87 6.03 14.27 -6.02
CA HIS A 87 4.66 14.47 -5.52
C HIS A 87 3.66 14.94 -6.59
N ILE A 88 4.13 15.38 -7.77
CA ILE A 88 3.34 16.21 -8.71
C ILE A 88 3.59 15.86 -10.20
N HIS A 89 4.71 15.24 -10.57
CA HIS A 89 5.15 15.09 -11.97
C HIS A 89 4.81 13.73 -12.58
N PHE A 90 3.51 13.44 -12.66
CA PHE A 90 3.00 12.21 -13.25
C PHE A 90 3.16 12.15 -14.77
N GLU A 91 3.42 13.27 -15.44
CA GLU A 91 3.80 13.31 -16.86
C GLU A 91 5.03 12.43 -17.15
N ARG A 92 5.93 12.28 -16.17
CA ARG A 92 7.12 11.42 -16.30
C ARG A 92 6.81 9.93 -16.31
N LEU A 93 5.55 9.52 -16.08
CA LEU A 93 5.12 8.15 -16.32
C LEU A 93 5.19 7.75 -17.79
N SER A 94 5.24 8.72 -18.71
CA SER A 94 5.56 8.44 -20.12
C SER A 94 6.85 7.63 -20.26
N GLN A 95 7.87 7.89 -19.43
CA GLN A 95 9.13 7.15 -19.46
C GLN A 95 8.95 5.67 -19.12
N LEU A 96 8.01 5.35 -18.23
CA LEU A 96 7.65 3.96 -17.92
C LEU A 96 6.86 3.34 -19.06
N TYR A 97 5.96 4.11 -19.68
CA TYR A 97 5.24 3.66 -20.87
C TYR A 97 6.18 3.35 -22.03
N ASP A 98 7.17 4.20 -22.30
CA ASP A 98 8.14 3.99 -23.38
C ASP A 98 8.91 2.67 -23.22
N GLN A 99 9.17 2.27 -21.96
CA GLN A 99 9.79 0.97 -21.66
C GLN A 99 8.81 -0.20 -21.81
N LEU A 100 7.50 0.02 -21.71
CA LEU A 100 6.46 -1.01 -21.77
C LEU A 100 5.79 -1.11 -23.15
N GLU A 101 5.96 -0.12 -24.01
CA GLU A 101 5.18 0.03 -25.24
C GLU A 101 5.35 -1.18 -26.18
N ASP A 102 6.58 -1.66 -26.34
CA ASP A 102 6.91 -2.85 -27.13
C ASP A 102 6.17 -4.10 -26.61
N TYR A 103 6.20 -4.28 -25.28
CA TYR A 103 5.52 -5.38 -24.60
C TYR A 103 4.00 -5.30 -24.77
N LEU A 104 3.41 -4.12 -24.57
CA LEU A 104 1.96 -3.91 -24.72
C LEU A 104 1.49 -4.16 -26.15
N LYS A 105 2.25 -3.72 -27.16
CA LYS A 105 1.97 -3.97 -28.58
C LYS A 105 2.09 -5.46 -28.94
N LYS A 106 3.07 -6.18 -28.36
CA LYS A 106 3.28 -7.62 -28.58
C LYS A 106 2.15 -8.47 -27.97
N HIS A 107 1.75 -8.18 -26.73
CA HIS A 107 0.84 -9.04 -25.97
C HIS A 107 -0.64 -8.67 -26.07
N ARG A 108 -0.95 -7.49 -26.62
CA ARG A 108 -2.28 -7.05 -27.05
C ARG A 108 -3.36 -7.21 -25.96
N TYR A 109 -4.61 -7.27 -26.40
CA TYR A 109 -5.81 -7.37 -25.59
C TYR A 109 -6.77 -8.38 -26.22
N PHE A 110 -7.80 -8.76 -25.48
CA PHE A 110 -8.85 -9.63 -25.98
C PHE A 110 -9.84 -8.85 -26.86
N LEU A 111 -10.16 -9.39 -28.04
CA LEU A 111 -11.15 -8.82 -28.95
C LEU A 111 -11.96 -9.93 -29.63
N LEU A 112 -13.28 -9.78 -29.61
CA LEU A 112 -14.22 -10.64 -30.32
C LEU A 112 -14.83 -9.89 -31.50
N SER A 113 -15.16 -10.62 -32.57
CA SER A 113 -15.99 -10.11 -33.66
C SER A 113 -17.45 -10.09 -33.23
N ASP A 114 -18.29 -9.42 -34.03
CA ASP A 114 -19.74 -9.38 -33.85
C ASP A 114 -20.38 -10.78 -33.87
N LYS A 115 -19.68 -11.78 -34.45
CA LYS A 115 -20.11 -13.19 -34.49
C LYS A 115 -19.61 -13.99 -33.28
N GLY A 116 -18.93 -13.37 -32.32
CA GLY A 116 -18.31 -14.02 -31.17
C GLY A 116 -17.01 -14.75 -31.50
N GLU A 117 -16.47 -14.57 -32.71
CA GLU A 117 -15.20 -15.17 -33.11
C GLU A 117 -14.04 -14.38 -32.51
N LYS A 118 -13.01 -15.09 -32.04
CA LYS A 118 -11.86 -14.47 -31.40
C LYS A 118 -10.91 -13.88 -32.45
N ILE A 119 -10.83 -12.55 -32.49
CA ILE A 119 -9.94 -11.81 -33.39
C ILE A 119 -8.56 -11.65 -32.76
N GLU A 120 -8.51 -11.26 -31.48
CA GLU A 120 -7.26 -11.05 -30.74
C GLU A 120 -7.31 -11.76 -29.39
N GLN A 121 -6.14 -12.20 -28.92
CA GLN A 121 -5.97 -12.74 -27.58
C GLN A 121 -4.93 -11.94 -26.80
N GLN A 122 -5.24 -11.66 -25.54
CA GLN A 122 -4.21 -11.23 -24.59
C GLN A 122 -3.28 -12.41 -24.28
N THR A 123 -1.99 -12.27 -24.59
CA THR A 123 -0.96 -13.31 -24.36
C THR A 123 0.03 -12.94 -23.26
N GLY A 124 -0.17 -11.81 -22.58
CA GLY A 124 0.68 -11.37 -21.49
C GLY A 124 0.01 -10.40 -20.54
N SER A 125 0.62 -10.20 -19.38
CA SER A 125 0.11 -9.38 -18.28
C SER A 125 1.16 -8.42 -17.73
N VAL A 126 0.72 -7.29 -17.19
CA VAL A 126 1.57 -6.34 -16.45
C VAL A 126 1.27 -6.49 -14.97
N ARG A 127 2.28 -6.90 -14.20
CA ARG A 127 2.21 -6.98 -12.74
C ARG A 127 2.89 -5.76 -12.13
N THR A 128 2.12 -4.87 -11.52
CA THR A 128 2.68 -3.74 -10.75
C THR A 128 2.90 -4.12 -9.29
N ASN A 129 4.04 -3.75 -8.73
CA ASN A 129 4.36 -3.89 -7.31
C ASN A 129 4.64 -2.51 -6.71
N CYS A 130 4.04 -2.20 -5.56
CA CYS A 130 4.46 -1.13 -4.65
C CYS A 130 4.43 -1.69 -3.23
N VAL A 131 5.23 -1.09 -2.34
CA VAL A 131 5.14 -1.30 -0.90
C VAL A 131 4.34 -0.13 -0.33
N ASP A 132 3.25 -0.43 0.38
CA ASP A 132 2.42 0.53 1.12
C ASP A 132 1.74 1.64 0.30
N CYS A 133 1.52 1.42 -0.99
CA CYS A 133 0.84 2.43 -1.80
C CYS A 133 -0.04 1.87 -2.92
N LEU A 134 -1.36 1.91 -2.71
CA LEU A 134 -2.29 1.69 -3.81
C LEU A 134 -2.22 2.84 -4.83
N ASP A 135 -1.90 4.05 -4.39
CA ASP A 135 -1.94 5.25 -5.24
C ASP A 135 -0.98 5.12 -6.44
N ARG A 136 0.28 4.70 -6.23
CA ARG A 136 1.27 4.58 -7.33
C ARG A 136 0.89 3.46 -8.30
N THR A 137 0.37 2.33 -7.77
CA THR A 137 -0.09 1.22 -8.61
C THR A 137 -1.34 1.57 -9.41
N ASN A 138 -2.31 2.25 -8.80
CA ASN A 138 -3.56 2.65 -9.46
C ASN A 138 -3.28 3.65 -10.58
N VAL A 139 -2.38 4.62 -10.36
CA VAL A 139 -2.00 5.58 -11.40
C VAL A 139 -1.25 4.88 -12.56
N THR A 140 -0.35 3.95 -12.25
CA THR A 140 0.38 3.18 -13.29
C THR A 140 -0.58 2.29 -14.10
N GLN A 141 -1.51 1.61 -13.44
CA GLN A 141 -2.53 0.78 -14.09
C GLN A 141 -3.50 1.61 -14.92
N ASN A 142 -3.91 2.79 -14.43
CA ASN A 142 -4.72 3.75 -15.18
C ASN A 142 -4.03 4.17 -16.49
N MET A 143 -2.74 4.53 -16.43
CA MET A 143 -1.96 4.89 -17.61
C MET A 143 -1.93 3.75 -18.65
N ILE A 144 -1.62 2.53 -18.22
CA ILE A 144 -1.60 1.35 -19.10
C ILE A 144 -2.99 1.10 -19.69
N GLY A 145 -4.02 1.09 -18.85
CA GLY A 145 -5.41 0.89 -19.26
C GLY A 145 -5.86 1.94 -20.27
N ARG A 146 -5.43 3.19 -20.11
CA ARG A 146 -5.77 4.28 -21.03
C ARG A 146 -5.19 4.02 -22.41
N LYS A 147 -3.92 3.63 -22.47
CA LYS A 147 -3.21 3.36 -23.74
C LYS A 147 -3.78 2.15 -24.47
N ILE A 148 -4.15 1.10 -23.72
CA ILE A 148 -4.82 -0.06 -24.30
C ILE A 148 -6.22 0.29 -24.80
N LEU A 149 -6.99 1.09 -24.05
CA LEU A 149 -8.32 1.54 -24.46
C LEU A 149 -8.26 2.43 -25.70
N GLU A 150 -7.29 3.35 -25.78
CA GLU A 150 -7.02 4.14 -27.00
C GLU A 150 -6.80 3.22 -28.20
N SER A 151 -5.93 2.21 -28.06
CA SER A 151 -5.67 1.24 -29.13
C SER A 151 -6.92 0.43 -29.52
N GLN A 152 -7.75 0.05 -28.54
CA GLN A 152 -9.02 -0.64 -28.79
C GLN A 152 -10.00 0.22 -29.59
N LEU A 153 -10.19 1.48 -29.17
CA LEU A 153 -11.11 2.43 -29.81
C LEU A 153 -10.65 2.78 -31.24
N GLN A 154 -9.35 2.91 -31.46
CA GLN A 154 -8.77 3.09 -32.80
C GLN A 154 -8.99 1.86 -33.67
N ARG A 155 -8.82 0.65 -33.11
CA ARG A 155 -9.00 -0.61 -33.85
C ARG A 155 -10.43 -0.83 -34.34
N ILE A 156 -11.42 -0.35 -33.59
CA ILE A 156 -12.85 -0.44 -33.97
C ILE A 156 -13.35 0.79 -34.74
N GLY A 157 -12.48 1.76 -35.02
CA GLY A 157 -12.81 2.94 -35.83
C GLY A 157 -13.65 4.01 -35.11
N ILE A 158 -13.67 4.02 -33.77
CA ILE A 158 -14.29 5.09 -32.98
C ILE A 158 -13.35 6.31 -32.88
N LEU A 159 -12.05 6.07 -32.78
CA LEU A 159 -11.01 7.10 -32.79
C LEU A 159 -10.17 6.99 -34.06
N ASP A 160 -9.78 8.12 -34.63
CA ASP A 160 -8.77 8.15 -35.69
C ASP A 160 -7.38 7.77 -35.13
N ALA A 161 -6.46 7.38 -36.02
CA ALA A 161 -5.13 6.88 -35.64
C ALA A 161 -4.31 7.85 -34.77
N ASN A 162 -4.58 9.17 -34.87
CA ASN A 162 -3.91 10.21 -34.09
C ASN A 162 -4.77 10.76 -32.94
N GLU A 163 -6.02 10.31 -32.83
CA GLU A 163 -6.91 10.73 -31.76
C GLU A 163 -6.67 9.91 -30.50
N THR A 164 -6.77 10.59 -29.36
CA THR A 164 -6.59 10.03 -28.02
C THR A 164 -7.79 10.40 -27.16
N ILE A 165 -7.93 9.75 -26.01
CA ILE A 165 -9.03 10.04 -25.06
C ILE A 165 -8.97 11.50 -24.60
N SER A 166 -7.78 12.08 -24.52
CA SER A 166 -7.57 13.48 -24.12
C SER A 166 -8.19 14.50 -25.08
N ASN A 167 -8.48 14.12 -26.33
CA ASN A 167 -9.15 14.99 -27.30
C ASN A 167 -10.64 15.19 -26.98
N TYR A 168 -11.23 14.34 -26.13
CA TYR A 168 -12.65 14.34 -25.78
C TYR A 168 -12.82 14.59 -24.28
N SER A 169 -13.05 15.85 -23.90
CA SER A 169 -13.08 16.30 -22.49
C SER A 169 -14.03 15.50 -21.61
N ASP A 170 -15.24 15.21 -22.10
CA ASP A 170 -16.28 14.56 -21.31
C ASP A 170 -15.97 13.08 -21.10
N PHE A 171 -15.44 12.42 -22.13
CA PHE A 171 -15.00 11.04 -22.03
C PHE A 171 -13.77 10.91 -21.12
N ASP A 172 -12.81 11.83 -21.25
CA ASP A 172 -11.63 11.90 -20.39
C ASP A 172 -12.00 12.10 -18.91
N ALA A 173 -12.97 12.98 -18.63
CA ALA A 173 -13.48 13.21 -17.28
C ALA A 173 -14.14 11.96 -16.69
N ASN A 174 -15.01 11.29 -17.45
CA ASN A 174 -15.67 10.06 -17.02
C ASN A 174 -14.66 8.93 -16.75
N TYR A 175 -13.65 8.79 -17.61
CA TYR A 175 -12.59 7.81 -17.44
C TYR A 175 -11.75 8.08 -16.17
N LYS A 176 -11.41 9.34 -15.91
CA LYS A 176 -10.73 9.75 -14.67
C LYS A 176 -11.55 9.43 -13.41
N VAL A 177 -12.85 9.70 -13.43
CA VAL A 177 -13.76 9.39 -12.31
C VAL A 177 -13.85 7.88 -12.07
N LEU A 178 -13.94 7.07 -13.13
CA LEU A 178 -13.94 5.61 -13.02
C LEU A 178 -12.70 5.10 -12.29
N TRP A 179 -11.51 5.53 -12.71
CA TRP A 179 -10.25 5.09 -12.09
C TRP A 179 -10.01 5.62 -10.68
N ALA A 180 -10.56 6.80 -10.36
CA ALA A 180 -10.55 7.31 -9.00
C ALA A 180 -11.43 6.45 -8.08
N ASN A 181 -12.64 6.10 -8.54
CA ASN A 181 -13.56 5.25 -7.77
C ASN A 181 -13.02 3.83 -7.62
N HIS A 182 -12.37 3.29 -8.66
CA HIS A 182 -11.64 2.02 -8.59
C HIS A 182 -10.55 2.07 -7.51
N GLY A 183 -9.73 3.12 -7.51
CA GLY A 183 -8.70 3.33 -6.49
C GLY A 183 -9.28 3.40 -5.07
N ASP A 184 -10.37 4.15 -4.87
CA ASP A 184 -11.03 4.27 -3.56
C ASP A 184 -11.62 2.95 -3.06
N ALA A 185 -12.24 2.17 -3.95
CA ALA A 185 -12.83 0.88 -3.61
C ALA A 185 -11.75 -0.12 -3.16
N ILE A 186 -10.66 -0.26 -3.92
CA ILE A 186 -9.55 -1.16 -3.57
C ILE A 186 -8.84 -0.66 -2.30
N SER A 187 -8.69 0.65 -2.12
CA SER A 187 -8.07 1.22 -0.92
C SER A 187 -8.88 0.90 0.33
N THR A 188 -10.20 0.99 0.21
CA THR A 188 -11.12 0.69 1.31
C THR A 188 -11.03 -0.78 1.69
N GLN A 189 -10.92 -1.68 0.71
CA GLN A 189 -10.73 -3.11 0.99
C GLN A 189 -9.38 -3.40 1.67
N TYR A 190 -8.30 -2.77 1.21
CA TYR A 190 -6.95 -3.00 1.73
C TYR A 190 -6.76 -2.34 3.12
N SER A 191 -6.90 -1.01 3.17
CA SER A 191 -6.54 -0.19 4.33
C SER A 191 -7.73 0.22 5.21
N GLY A 192 -8.96 -0.08 4.79
CA GLY A 192 -10.18 0.36 5.48
C GLY A 192 -10.54 1.83 5.26
N THR A 193 -9.80 2.55 4.42
CA THR A 193 -10.12 3.94 4.06
C THR A 193 -9.98 4.17 2.54
N PRO A 194 -10.65 5.19 1.97
CA PRO A 194 -10.49 5.58 0.56
C PRO A 194 -9.04 5.92 0.21
N ALA A 195 -8.70 5.96 -1.09
CA ALA A 195 -7.33 6.18 -1.54
C ALA A 195 -6.84 7.57 -1.09
N LEU A 196 -5.54 7.69 -0.79
CA LEU A 196 -4.99 9.01 -0.54
C LEU A 196 -4.75 9.66 -1.89
N LYS A 197 -4.84 10.99 -1.96
CA LYS A 197 -4.65 11.73 -3.22
C LYS A 197 -5.65 11.34 -4.33
N GLY A 198 -6.84 10.82 -4.00
CA GLY A 198 -7.88 10.50 -4.98
C GLY A 198 -8.25 11.70 -5.87
N ASP A 199 -8.17 12.91 -5.32
CA ASP A 199 -8.35 14.19 -6.03
C ASP A 199 -7.41 14.36 -7.23
N PHE A 200 -6.20 13.80 -7.15
CA PHE A 200 -5.27 13.87 -8.27
C PHE A 200 -5.77 13.03 -9.45
N VAL A 201 -6.32 11.84 -9.19
CA VAL A 201 -6.90 10.99 -10.24
C VAL A 201 -8.18 11.62 -10.80
N ARG A 202 -8.99 12.26 -9.94
CA ARG A 202 -10.26 12.90 -10.32
C ARG A 202 -10.09 14.18 -11.13
N TYR A 203 -9.18 15.06 -10.70
CA TYR A 203 -9.11 16.44 -11.17
C TYR A 203 -7.74 16.82 -11.77
N GLY A 204 -6.74 15.94 -11.69
CA GLY A 204 -5.37 16.22 -12.13
C GLY A 204 -4.61 17.25 -11.28
N LYS A 205 -5.25 17.79 -10.22
CA LYS A 205 -4.68 18.78 -9.29
C LYS A 205 -5.18 18.50 -7.87
N ARG A 206 -4.41 18.92 -6.87
CA ARG A 206 -4.74 18.73 -5.46
C ARG A 206 -5.61 19.88 -4.95
N THR A 207 -6.78 19.58 -4.39
CA THR A 207 -7.67 20.60 -3.79
C THR A 207 -7.38 20.78 -2.30
N THR A 208 -7.70 21.95 -1.74
CA THR A 208 -7.53 22.24 -0.30
C THR A 208 -8.43 21.35 0.57
N GLN A 209 -9.65 21.07 0.11
CA GLN A 209 -10.56 20.14 0.76
C GLN A 209 -10.05 18.69 0.69
N GLY A 210 -9.42 18.30 -0.42
CA GLY A 210 -8.72 17.03 -0.56
C GLY A 210 -7.58 16.84 0.43
N ILE A 211 -6.84 17.90 0.76
CA ILE A 211 -5.75 17.83 1.75
C ILE A 211 -6.29 17.53 3.16
N LEU A 212 -7.42 18.12 3.55
CA LEU A 212 -8.05 17.84 4.85
C LEU A 212 -8.59 16.41 4.92
N ASN A 213 -9.23 15.95 3.84
CA ASN A 213 -9.70 14.57 3.75
C ASN A 213 -8.55 13.57 3.77
N ASP A 214 -7.44 13.86 3.07
CA ASP A 214 -6.21 13.07 3.11
C ASP A 214 -5.64 12.96 4.53
N LEU A 215 -5.66 14.05 5.30
CA LEU A 215 -5.19 14.05 6.69
C LEU A 215 -6.05 13.14 7.57
N TRP A 216 -7.38 13.24 7.44
CA TRP A 216 -8.30 12.37 8.18
C TRP A 216 -8.10 10.90 7.81
N ASN A 217 -8.02 10.61 6.51
CA ASN A 217 -7.78 9.25 6.00
C ASN A 217 -6.43 8.70 6.47
N ALA A 218 -5.37 9.53 6.53
CA ALA A 218 -4.07 9.12 7.04
C ALA A 218 -4.10 8.77 8.54
N LEU A 219 -4.82 9.55 9.35
CA LEU A 219 -5.02 9.26 10.78
C LEU A 219 -5.83 7.98 10.98
N ALA A 220 -6.91 7.80 10.21
CA ALA A 220 -7.72 6.60 10.24
C ALA A 220 -6.92 5.36 9.83
N ARG A 221 -6.09 5.44 8.77
CA ARG A 221 -5.17 4.35 8.38
C ARG A 221 -4.16 4.04 9.46
N TYR A 222 -3.56 5.05 10.08
CA TYR A 222 -2.61 4.84 11.18
C TYR A 222 -3.29 4.06 12.31
N TYR A 223 -4.52 4.42 12.68
CA TYR A 223 -5.27 3.68 13.69
C TYR A 223 -5.58 2.24 13.24
N LEU A 224 -6.11 2.05 12.04
CA LEU A 224 -6.48 0.72 11.54
C LEU A 224 -5.27 -0.22 11.42
N ASN A 225 -4.15 0.29 10.91
CA ASN A 225 -2.92 -0.49 10.76
C ASN A 225 -2.34 -0.92 12.12
N ASN A 226 -2.42 -0.07 13.15
CA ASN A 226 -1.88 -0.38 14.47
C ASN A 226 -2.81 -1.24 15.33
N PHE A 227 -4.13 -1.10 15.17
CA PHE A 227 -5.10 -1.65 16.14
C PHE A 227 -6.12 -2.63 15.56
N ALA A 228 -6.28 -2.73 14.23
CA ALA A 228 -7.24 -3.63 13.60
C ALA A 228 -6.59 -4.66 12.66
N ASP A 229 -5.36 -4.39 12.20
CA ASP A 229 -4.71 -5.19 11.15
C ASP A 229 -4.39 -6.63 11.58
N GLY A 230 -3.98 -6.84 12.84
CA GLY A 230 -3.73 -8.19 13.37
C GLY A 230 -4.94 -9.12 13.26
N THR A 231 -6.15 -8.61 13.50
CA THR A 231 -7.39 -9.38 13.34
C THR A 231 -7.70 -9.68 11.87
N LYS A 232 -7.38 -8.77 10.94
CA LYS A 232 -7.53 -9.03 9.50
C LYS A 232 -6.58 -10.14 9.05
N GLN A 233 -5.33 -10.09 9.50
CA GLN A 233 -4.34 -11.13 9.21
C GLN A 233 -4.79 -12.49 9.75
N ASP A 234 -5.31 -12.56 10.98
CA ASP A 234 -5.86 -13.80 11.55
C ASP A 234 -7.02 -14.36 10.70
N ALA A 235 -7.90 -13.49 10.19
CA ALA A 235 -8.99 -13.91 9.31
C ALA A 235 -8.47 -14.46 7.98
N MET A 236 -7.44 -13.83 7.39
CA MET A 236 -6.79 -14.32 6.17
C MET A 236 -6.11 -15.67 6.40
N ASP A 237 -5.37 -15.82 7.50
CA ASP A 237 -4.67 -17.06 7.84
C ASP A 237 -5.66 -18.20 8.08
N LEU A 238 -6.79 -17.93 8.75
CA LEU A 238 -7.86 -18.90 8.93
C LEU A 238 -8.45 -19.37 7.59
N LEU A 239 -8.76 -18.43 6.68
CA LEU A 239 -9.32 -18.74 5.36
C LEU A 239 -8.34 -19.49 4.46
N GLN A 240 -7.05 -19.19 4.57
CA GLN A 240 -5.99 -19.85 3.81
C GLN A 240 -5.58 -21.20 4.41
N GLY A 241 -6.10 -21.56 5.58
CA GLY A 241 -5.74 -22.79 6.28
C GLY A 241 -4.34 -22.74 6.93
N HIS A 242 -3.78 -21.55 7.13
CA HIS A 242 -2.50 -21.32 7.79
C HIS A 242 -2.62 -21.20 9.31
N TYR A 243 -3.59 -21.89 9.94
CA TYR A 243 -3.70 -21.92 11.39
C TYR A 243 -2.84 -23.05 11.95
N ILE A 244 -1.92 -22.73 12.87
CA ILE A 244 -1.28 -23.75 13.69
C ILE A 244 -2.33 -24.18 14.72
N SER A 245 -2.94 -25.35 14.56
CA SER A 245 -3.67 -25.97 15.66
C SER A 245 -2.65 -26.45 16.69
N THR A 246 -2.07 -25.56 17.48
CA THR A 246 -1.60 -25.92 18.83
C THR A 246 -2.82 -26.15 19.71
N ALA A 247 -3.68 -27.07 19.29
CA ALA A 247 -4.53 -27.84 20.18
C ALA A 247 -3.66 -28.97 20.75
N SER A 248 -2.56 -28.62 21.43
CA SER A 248 -2.17 -29.43 22.57
C SER A 248 -3.29 -29.22 23.57
N ARG A 249 -4.02 -30.28 23.90
CA ARG A 249 -5.24 -30.27 24.73
C ARG A 249 -5.04 -29.74 26.16
N ASP A 250 -3.84 -29.26 26.52
CA ASP A 250 -3.47 -28.83 27.86
C ASP A 250 -2.93 -27.38 27.96
N LEU A 251 -3.04 -26.54 26.92
CA LEU A 251 -2.82 -25.10 27.09
C LEU A 251 -4.15 -24.37 27.30
N ALA A 252 -4.25 -23.67 28.42
CA ALA A 252 -5.36 -22.78 28.77
C ALA A 252 -5.81 -21.96 27.54
N ALA A 253 -7.13 -21.79 27.40
CA ALA A 253 -7.76 -21.02 26.33
C ALA A 253 -6.96 -19.73 26.04
N PRO A 254 -6.74 -19.34 24.76
CA PRO A 254 -6.04 -18.11 24.45
C PRO A 254 -6.77 -16.97 25.14
N SER A 255 -6.14 -16.42 26.17
CA SER A 255 -6.83 -15.60 27.15
C SER A 255 -7.37 -14.35 26.48
N GLU A 256 -8.70 -14.17 26.48
CA GLU A 256 -9.36 -12.90 26.16
C GLU A 256 -8.74 -11.72 26.94
N VAL A 257 -8.12 -12.04 28.08
CA VAL A 257 -7.30 -11.17 28.94
C VAL A 257 -6.24 -10.40 28.16
N GLY A 258 -5.51 -11.02 27.22
CA GLY A 258 -4.42 -10.33 26.51
C GLY A 258 -4.90 -9.24 25.54
N LEU A 259 -6.07 -9.43 24.92
CA LEU A 259 -6.66 -8.41 24.03
C LEU A 259 -7.32 -7.30 24.86
N LEU A 260 -7.98 -7.66 25.95
CA LEU A 260 -8.48 -6.69 26.93
C LEU A 260 -7.35 -5.90 27.57
N GLU A 261 -6.21 -6.52 27.92
CA GLU A 261 -5.05 -5.85 28.51
C GLU A 261 -4.35 -4.93 27.51
N ASN A 262 -4.11 -5.36 26.27
CA ASN A 262 -3.49 -4.51 25.26
C ASN A 262 -4.42 -3.36 24.83
N TYR A 263 -5.73 -3.64 24.71
CA TYR A 263 -6.72 -2.63 24.35
C TYR A 263 -7.01 -1.65 25.50
N ALA A 264 -7.07 -2.14 26.75
CA ALA A 264 -7.23 -1.31 27.94
C ALA A 264 -5.96 -0.50 28.22
N SER A 265 -4.76 -1.06 28.05
CA SER A 265 -3.50 -0.35 28.24
C SER A 265 -3.29 0.74 27.19
N PHE A 266 -3.71 0.55 25.94
CA PHE A 266 -3.71 1.61 24.94
C PHE A 266 -4.71 2.72 25.27
N ARG A 267 -5.97 2.40 25.60
CA ARG A 267 -6.98 3.42 25.98
C ARG A 267 -6.54 4.21 27.21
N LEU A 268 -5.93 3.53 28.18
CA LEU A 268 -5.37 4.15 29.36
C LEU A 268 -4.20 5.08 29.00
N ALA A 269 -3.25 4.63 28.20
CA ALA A 269 -2.12 5.44 27.75
C ALA A 269 -2.58 6.68 26.97
N PHE A 270 -3.55 6.53 26.08
CA PHE A 270 -4.13 7.64 25.32
C PHE A 270 -4.85 8.65 26.22
N ALA A 271 -5.66 8.16 27.17
CA ALA A 271 -6.34 9.01 28.15
C ALA A 271 -5.34 9.79 29.04
N LEU A 272 -4.25 9.15 29.47
CA LEU A 272 -3.20 9.79 30.27
C LEU A 272 -2.48 10.88 29.47
N VAL A 273 -2.17 10.64 28.19
CA VAL A 273 -1.57 11.66 27.31
C VAL A 273 -2.51 12.84 27.10
N LEU A 274 -3.80 12.59 26.83
CA LEU A 274 -4.79 13.66 26.66
C LEU A 274 -4.99 14.47 27.94
N ALA A 275 -5.05 13.81 29.11
CA ALA A 275 -5.15 14.49 30.38
C ALA A 275 -3.92 15.38 30.62
N ALA A 276 -2.70 14.86 30.40
CA ALA A 276 -1.46 15.63 30.54
C ALA A 276 -1.41 16.83 29.58
N LEU A 277 -1.85 16.67 28.33
CA LEU A 277 -1.96 17.77 27.35
C LEU A 277 -2.99 18.82 27.76
N MET A 278 -4.14 18.40 28.28
CA MET A 278 -5.18 19.31 28.76
C MET A 278 -4.67 20.13 29.95
N PHE A 279 -4.04 19.49 30.93
CA PHE A 279 -3.44 20.18 32.08
C PHE A 279 -2.28 21.10 31.66
N MET A 280 -1.45 20.68 30.69
CA MET A 280 -0.41 21.55 30.11
C MET A 280 -1.03 22.80 29.50
N MET A 281 -2.05 22.66 28.65
CA MET A 281 -2.73 23.78 27.99
C MET A 281 -3.40 24.74 28.98
N MET A 282 -4.04 24.20 30.03
CA MET A 282 -4.63 24.99 31.10
C MET A 282 -3.56 25.77 31.88
N SER A 283 -2.46 25.11 32.25
CA SER A 283 -1.35 25.72 32.97
C SER A 283 -0.63 26.78 32.11
N LEU A 284 -0.46 26.53 30.81
CA LEU A 284 0.16 27.46 29.87
C LEU A 284 -0.69 28.72 29.66
N ARG A 285 -2.02 28.59 29.64
CA ARG A 285 -2.93 29.75 29.61
C ARG A 285 -2.80 30.63 30.86
N GLN A 286 -2.54 30.03 32.02
CA GLN A 286 -2.36 30.75 33.28
C GLN A 286 -0.92 31.24 33.50
N ALA A 287 0.05 30.70 32.76
CA ALA A 287 1.48 31.06 32.86
C ALA A 287 1.80 32.53 32.52
N ARG A 288 0.87 33.25 31.86
CA ARG A 288 1.03 34.69 31.62
C ARG A 288 1.05 35.52 32.92
N ASN A 289 0.49 34.99 34.00
CA ASN A 289 0.29 35.73 35.26
C ASN A 289 1.11 35.18 36.44
N ASP A 290 1.66 33.97 36.35
CA ASP A 290 2.42 33.33 37.44
C ASP A 290 3.49 32.35 36.92
N VAL A 291 4.70 32.49 37.46
CA VAL A 291 5.85 31.62 37.17
C VAL A 291 5.60 30.18 37.66
N CYS A 292 4.81 29.98 38.74
CA CYS A 292 4.44 28.64 39.21
C CYS A 292 3.66 27.86 38.15
N HIS A 293 2.73 28.52 37.45
CA HIS A 293 1.97 27.91 36.35
C HIS A 293 2.83 27.64 35.11
N PHE A 294 3.91 28.39 34.91
CA PHE A 294 4.91 28.08 33.89
C PHE A 294 5.69 26.80 34.22
N VAL A 295 6.18 26.66 35.46
CA VAL A 295 6.89 25.45 35.92
C VAL A 295 5.99 24.20 35.86
N LEU A 296 4.72 24.31 36.29
CA LEU A 296 3.75 23.23 36.18
C LEU A 296 3.50 22.81 34.72
N SER A 297 3.46 23.76 33.79
CA SER A 297 3.30 23.46 32.35
C SER A 297 4.48 22.65 31.80
N LEU A 298 5.71 22.97 32.22
CA LEU A 298 6.92 22.22 31.86
C LEU A 298 6.91 20.81 32.45
N MET A 299 6.42 20.65 33.69
CA MET A 299 6.27 19.34 34.32
C MET A 299 5.26 18.46 33.56
N TRP A 300 4.09 18.99 33.22
CA TRP A 300 3.10 18.28 32.40
C TRP A 300 3.62 17.96 30.99
N ALA A 301 4.45 18.84 30.41
CA ALA A 301 5.15 18.56 29.16
C ALA A 301 6.16 17.42 29.29
N GLY A 302 6.97 17.42 30.34
CA GLY A 302 7.89 16.32 30.65
C GLY A 302 7.16 14.99 30.82
N LEU A 303 6.04 14.98 31.54
CA LEU A 303 5.21 13.79 31.74
C LEU A 303 4.60 13.30 30.41
N CYS A 304 4.06 14.20 29.61
CA CYS A 304 3.48 13.87 28.31
C CYS A 304 4.54 13.27 27.37
N ILE A 305 5.73 13.86 27.32
CA ILE A 305 6.87 13.35 26.54
C ILE A 305 7.30 11.99 27.07
N GLY A 306 7.44 11.83 28.39
CA GLY A 306 7.85 10.58 29.04
C GLY A 306 6.89 9.42 28.76
N ILE A 307 5.58 9.65 28.91
CA ILE A 307 4.55 8.64 28.60
C ILE A 307 4.58 8.31 27.11
N THR A 308 4.67 9.31 26.23
CA THR A 308 4.71 9.08 24.78
C THR A 308 5.95 8.27 24.38
N GLN A 309 7.12 8.57 24.95
CA GLN A 309 8.36 7.83 24.70
C GLN A 309 8.28 6.40 25.23
N TYR A 310 7.71 6.20 26.42
CA TYR A 310 7.49 4.88 26.98
C TYR A 310 6.58 4.03 26.08
N VAL A 311 5.43 4.59 25.68
CA VAL A 311 4.47 3.91 24.78
C VAL A 311 5.11 3.58 23.44
N LYS A 312 5.88 4.51 22.84
CA LYS A 312 6.62 4.25 21.59
C LYS A 312 7.68 3.16 21.76
N SER A 313 8.49 3.20 22.82
CA SER A 313 9.54 2.21 23.08
C SER A 313 8.98 0.79 23.25
N LYS A 314 7.73 0.70 23.72
CA LYS A 314 6.99 -0.53 23.93
C LYS A 314 5.85 -0.70 22.91
N GLY A 315 5.89 0.01 21.77
CA GLY A 315 4.74 0.14 20.86
C GLY A 315 4.22 -1.20 20.37
N ARG A 316 5.14 -2.14 20.16
CA ARG A 316 4.91 -3.57 19.92
C ARG A 316 3.91 -4.24 20.87
N MET A 317 3.79 -3.84 22.15
CA MET A 317 2.83 -4.42 23.10
C MET A 317 1.44 -3.76 23.01
N PHE A 318 1.40 -2.51 22.54
CA PHE A 318 0.17 -1.75 22.41
C PHE A 318 -0.54 -1.96 21.06
N THR A 319 0.14 -2.57 20.08
CA THR A 319 -0.41 -2.87 18.76
C THR A 319 -1.17 -4.20 18.75
N ASN A 320 -2.20 -4.28 17.90
CA ASN A 320 -2.93 -5.51 17.65
C ASN A 320 -2.06 -6.46 16.80
N ARG A 321 -1.66 -7.59 17.39
CA ARG A 321 -0.85 -8.60 16.72
C ARG A 321 -1.70 -9.78 16.25
N PRO A 322 -1.38 -10.36 15.09
CA PRO A 322 -1.97 -11.63 14.68
C PRO A 322 -1.67 -12.72 15.72
N ARG A 323 -2.66 -13.53 16.03
CA ARG A 323 -2.61 -14.63 17.00
C ARG A 323 -2.12 -15.92 16.39
N PHE A 324 -2.47 -16.18 15.12
CA PHE A 324 -2.07 -17.40 14.42
C PHE A 324 -0.65 -17.33 13.86
N TYR A 325 -0.09 -16.12 13.79
CA TYR A 325 1.26 -15.88 13.32
C TYR A 325 2.25 -15.73 14.48
N GLN A 326 3.11 -16.72 14.67
CA GLN A 326 4.30 -16.58 15.52
C GLN A 326 5.45 -16.07 14.66
N SER A 327 5.81 -14.79 14.80
CA SER A 327 7.06 -14.26 14.26
C SER A 327 8.21 -15.08 14.84
N ARG A 328 9.10 -15.60 13.99
CA ARG A 328 10.15 -16.54 14.37
C ARG A 328 11.43 -15.84 14.87
N HIS A 329 11.29 -14.63 15.40
CA HIS A 329 12.38 -13.83 15.96
C HIS A 329 12.42 -13.87 17.49
#